data_AF-A0A6N9U3K2-F1
#
_entry.id   AF-A0A6N9U3K2-F1
#
_cell.length_a   1.000
_cell.length_b   1.000
_cell.length_c   1.000
_cell.angle_alpha   90.00
_cell.angle_beta   90.00
_cell.angle_gamma   90.00
#
_symmetry.space_group_name_H-M   'P 1'
#
loop_
_entity.id
_entity.type
_entity.pdbx_description
1 polymer ?
#
loop_
_entity_poly.entity_id
_entity_poly.type
_entity_poly.pdbx_seq_one_letter_code
_entity_poly.pdbx_strand_id
1 'polypeptide(L)'
;MVSTRAVPNLVFRRLRGQRSAAEFAAAVRRAAREIGEQVACDARYVGRVEAGEIRCPNYAYERVFLHMFPGASLVDLGFSARESVRGRGARAVMPSAPSLLSLPSTLDSDTDEECDVLRRVFMTSGTATVAAASLGLDGPPAAAAPVSVPAQRRVGEAEVSAVERAVREIRVLDDRHGADGLYRRAAQPLRAAFALLDAASAARRSTSDRLYSGAGELAISVGWLAHDSGRLDDARSHYAEALATARLAGDAALEAHAFCNASFL
;
A
#
# COMPACT_ATOMS: atom_id res chain seq x y z
N MET A 1 -8.08 -7.99 -25.01
CA MET A 1 -8.42 -9.12 -24.11
C MET A 1 -9.79 -8.85 -23.51
N VAL A 2 -10.78 -9.71 -23.76
CA VAL A 2 -12.12 -9.55 -23.20
C VAL A 2 -12.03 -9.80 -21.70
N SER A 3 -12.07 -8.74 -20.89
CA SER A 3 -12.15 -8.86 -19.43
C SER A 3 -13.52 -9.46 -19.11
N THR A 4 -13.54 -10.76 -18.81
CA THR A 4 -14.76 -11.47 -18.39
C THR A 4 -15.27 -10.73 -17.15
N ARG A 5 -16.38 -9.99 -17.32
CA ARG A 5 -16.96 -9.16 -16.26
C ARG A 5 -17.13 -10.02 -15.01
N ALA A 6 -16.58 -9.58 -13.88
CA ALA A 6 -16.69 -10.30 -12.61
C ALA A 6 -18.18 -10.54 -12.31
N VAL A 7 -18.54 -11.80 -12.06
CA VAL A 7 -19.91 -12.19 -11.72
C VAL A 7 -20.07 -11.99 -10.21
N PRO A 8 -20.99 -11.13 -9.74
CA PRO A 8 -21.16 -10.87 -8.32
C PRO A 8 -21.52 -12.14 -7.54
N ASN A 9 -20.92 -12.33 -6.36
CA ASN A 9 -21.24 -13.43 -5.46
C ASN A 9 -22.47 -13.07 -4.61
N LEU A 10 -23.65 -13.27 -5.20
CA LEU A 10 -24.93 -13.02 -4.53
C LEU A 10 -25.24 -14.01 -3.40
N VAL A 11 -24.59 -15.18 -3.39
CA VAL A 11 -24.78 -16.17 -2.32
C VAL A 11 -24.10 -15.69 -1.06
N PHE A 12 -22.84 -15.28 -1.15
CA PHE A 12 -22.08 -14.72 -0.04
C PHE A 12 -22.75 -13.45 0.52
N ARG A 13 -23.31 -12.61 -0.36
CA ARG A 13 -24.12 -11.45 0.05
C ARG A 13 -25.37 -11.83 0.85
N ARG A 14 -26.04 -12.95 0.51
CA ARG A 14 -27.16 -13.48 1.31
C ARG A 14 -26.70 -14.01 2.66
N LEU A 15 -25.54 -14.68 2.72
CA LEU A 15 -24.97 -15.20 3.96
C LEU A 15 -24.55 -14.09 4.93
N ARG A 16 -24.08 -12.95 4.41
CA ARG A 16 -23.88 -11.75 5.24
C ARG A 16 -25.19 -11.24 5.83
N GLY A 17 -26.29 -11.37 5.09
CA GLY A 17 -27.63 -10.96 5.52
C GLY A 17 -27.70 -9.45 5.77
N GLN A 18 -28.29 -9.06 6.90
CA GLN A 18 -28.46 -7.65 7.27
C GLN A 18 -27.21 -7.01 7.89
N ARG A 19 -26.16 -7.78 8.19
CA ARG A 19 -24.92 -7.26 8.77
C ARG A 19 -24.23 -6.35 7.76
N SER A 20 -23.67 -5.24 8.21
CA SER A 20 -22.74 -4.45 7.40
C SER A 20 -21.50 -5.28 7.02
N ALA A 21 -20.77 -4.86 5.98
CA ALA A 21 -19.54 -5.54 5.56
C ALA A 21 -18.49 -5.57 6.70
N ALA A 22 -18.40 -4.50 7.49
CA ALA A 22 -17.50 -4.41 8.63
C ALA A 22 -17.88 -5.37 9.77
N GLU A 23 -19.18 -5.48 10.10
CA GLU A 23 -19.67 -6.42 11.11
C GLU A 23 -19.45 -7.88 10.68
N PHE A 24 -19.68 -8.17 9.40
CA PHE A 24 -19.42 -9.50 8.86
C PHE A 24 -17.93 -9.84 8.89
N ALA A 25 -17.07 -8.91 8.48
CA ALA A 25 -15.62 -9.08 8.59
C ALA A 25 -15.18 -9.30 10.05
N ALA A 26 -15.78 -8.60 11.02
CA ALA A 26 -15.51 -8.82 12.43
C ALA A 26 -15.94 -10.22 12.90
N ALA A 27 -17.06 -10.74 12.41
CA ALA A 27 -17.48 -12.13 12.66
C ALA A 27 -16.51 -13.14 12.04
N VAL A 28 -16.03 -12.90 10.81
CA VAL A 28 -14.99 -13.73 10.15
C VAL A 28 -13.71 -13.76 10.97
N ARG A 29 -13.21 -12.60 11.43
CA ARG A 29 -12.02 -12.55 12.30
C ARG A 29 -12.23 -13.26 13.64
N ARG A 30 -13.45 -13.26 14.18
CA ARG A 30 -13.78 -14.01 15.40
C ARG A 30 -13.71 -15.51 15.15
N ALA A 31 -14.37 -15.99 14.11
CA ALA A 31 -14.36 -17.40 13.72
C ALA A 31 -12.93 -17.88 13.43
N ALA A 32 -12.10 -17.07 12.79
CA ALA A 32 -10.70 -17.40 12.55
C ALA A 32 -9.91 -17.65 13.84
N ARG A 33 -10.11 -16.82 14.87
CA ARG A 33 -9.48 -17.03 16.18
C ARG A 33 -9.92 -18.32 16.85
N GLU A 34 -11.17 -18.73 16.68
CA GLU A 34 -11.69 -19.99 17.26
C GLU A 34 -10.97 -21.22 16.69
N ILE A 35 -10.58 -21.18 15.41
CA ILE A 35 -9.87 -22.27 14.73
C ILE A 35 -8.36 -22.07 14.63
N GLY A 36 -7.81 -21.05 15.30
CA GLY A 36 -6.37 -20.75 15.28
C GLY A 36 -5.84 -20.17 13.96
N GLU A 37 -6.71 -19.67 13.09
CA GLU A 37 -6.34 -19.04 11.82
C GLU A 37 -6.07 -17.55 11.98
N GLN A 38 -5.05 -17.07 11.27
CA GLN A 38 -4.70 -15.66 11.21
C GLN A 38 -5.20 -15.04 9.91
N VAL A 39 -6.34 -14.32 9.99
CA VAL A 39 -6.90 -13.59 8.83
C VAL A 39 -7.13 -12.12 9.18
N ALA A 40 -6.67 -11.24 8.29
CA ALA A 40 -6.89 -9.79 8.37
C ALA A 40 -8.12 -9.38 7.55
N CYS A 41 -9.26 -10.05 7.76
CA CYS A 41 -10.48 -9.75 7.02
C CYS A 41 -10.97 -8.34 7.37
N ASP A 42 -11.31 -7.50 6.40
CA ASP A 42 -11.91 -6.18 6.61
C ASP A 42 -13.18 -6.01 5.73
N ALA A 43 -13.86 -4.87 5.87
CA ALA A 43 -15.08 -4.59 5.10
C ALA A 43 -14.82 -4.62 3.58
N ARG A 44 -13.61 -4.24 3.17
CA ARG A 44 -13.19 -4.15 1.79
C ARG A 44 -13.03 -5.54 1.17
N TYR A 45 -12.38 -6.46 1.88
CA TYR A 45 -12.26 -7.86 1.49
C TYR A 45 -13.63 -8.48 1.24
N VAL A 46 -14.58 -8.25 2.15
CA VAL A 46 -15.97 -8.71 1.99
C VAL A 46 -16.62 -8.10 0.75
N GLY A 47 -16.42 -6.81 0.49
CA GLY A 47 -16.90 -6.14 -0.72
C GLY A 47 -16.35 -6.76 -2.01
N ARG A 48 -15.05 -7.08 -2.05
CA ARG A 48 -14.39 -7.72 -3.21
C ARG A 48 -14.88 -9.15 -3.45
N VAL A 49 -15.18 -9.89 -2.38
CA VAL A 49 -15.83 -11.21 -2.48
C VAL A 49 -17.23 -11.07 -3.08
N GLU A 50 -18.05 -10.14 -2.57
CA GLU A 50 -19.42 -9.93 -3.06
C GLU A 50 -19.48 -9.40 -4.49
N ALA A 51 -18.52 -8.56 -4.89
CA ALA A 51 -18.38 -8.07 -6.26
C ALA A 51 -17.89 -9.16 -7.23
N GLY A 52 -17.41 -10.30 -6.72
CA GLY A 52 -16.88 -11.40 -7.54
C GLY A 52 -15.45 -11.19 -8.02
N GLU A 53 -14.74 -10.20 -7.50
CA GLU A 53 -13.31 -10.00 -7.76
C GLU A 53 -12.48 -11.14 -7.14
N ILE A 54 -12.86 -11.56 -5.92
CA ILE A 54 -12.26 -12.71 -5.25
C ILE A 54 -13.08 -13.95 -5.59
N ARG A 55 -12.70 -14.62 -6.67
CA ARG A 55 -13.39 -15.84 -7.14
C ARG A 55 -13.03 -17.08 -6.36
N CYS A 56 -11.82 -17.15 -5.80
CA CYS A 56 -11.35 -18.24 -4.96
C CYS A 56 -10.60 -17.64 -3.77
N PRO A 57 -11.09 -17.81 -2.53
CA PRO A 57 -10.37 -17.37 -1.35
C PRO A 57 -9.10 -18.22 -1.17
N ASN A 58 -8.14 -17.71 -0.41
CA ASN A 58 -6.97 -18.50 -0.03
C ASN A 58 -7.37 -19.58 1.01
N TYR A 59 -6.45 -20.49 1.34
CA TYR A 59 -6.75 -21.61 2.23
C TYR A 59 -7.12 -21.21 3.66
N ALA A 60 -6.58 -20.11 4.18
CA ALA A 60 -6.93 -19.62 5.52
C ALA A 60 -8.39 -19.17 5.54
N TYR A 61 -8.79 -18.32 4.60
CA TYR A 61 -10.18 -17.87 4.47
C TYR A 61 -11.15 -19.02 4.16
N GLU A 62 -10.73 -19.98 3.33
CA GLU A 62 -11.51 -21.19 3.06
C GLU A 62 -11.83 -21.94 4.36
N ARG A 63 -10.83 -22.26 5.20
CA ARG A 63 -11.06 -22.93 6.48
C ARG A 63 -11.99 -22.14 7.40
N VAL A 64 -11.81 -20.81 7.47
CA VAL A 64 -12.66 -19.93 8.26
C VAL A 64 -14.11 -19.97 7.76
N PHE A 65 -14.34 -19.89 6.45
CA PHE A 65 -15.69 -19.92 5.89
C PHE A 65 -16.37 -21.27 6.08
N LEU A 66 -15.65 -22.37 5.90
CA LEU A 66 -16.19 -23.71 6.14
C LEU A 66 -16.50 -23.96 7.62
N HIS A 67 -15.73 -23.35 8.54
CA HIS A 67 -16.05 -23.37 9.97
C HIS A 67 -17.30 -22.55 10.29
N MET A 68 -17.44 -21.36 9.69
CA MET A 68 -18.61 -20.50 9.90
C MET A 68 -19.90 -21.09 9.32
N PHE A 69 -19.80 -21.86 8.23
CA PHE A 69 -20.93 -22.43 7.50
C PHE A 69 -20.73 -23.95 7.36
N PRO A 70 -20.89 -24.72 8.46
CA PRO A 70 -20.65 -26.15 8.44
C PRO A 70 -21.59 -26.85 7.44
N GLY A 71 -21.02 -27.76 6.65
CA GLY A 71 -21.75 -28.51 5.61
C GLY A 71 -21.89 -27.80 4.27
N ALA A 72 -21.48 -26.53 4.14
CA ALA A 72 -21.38 -25.84 2.85
C ALA A 72 -20.01 -26.11 2.21
N SER A 73 -19.97 -26.24 0.88
CA SER A 73 -18.73 -26.18 0.10
C SER A 73 -18.42 -24.75 -0.34
N LEU A 74 -17.19 -24.48 -0.80
CA LEU A 74 -16.86 -23.18 -1.40
C LEU A 74 -17.78 -22.81 -2.57
N VAL A 75 -18.24 -23.80 -3.35
CA VAL A 75 -19.16 -23.58 -4.46
C VAL A 75 -20.54 -23.17 -3.95
N ASP A 76 -21.01 -23.76 -2.85
CA ASP A 76 -22.27 -23.39 -2.20
C ASP A 76 -22.21 -21.97 -1.61
N LEU A 77 -21.01 -21.51 -1.25
CA LEU A 77 -20.75 -20.13 -0.83
C LEU A 77 -20.59 -19.15 -2.02
N GLY A 78 -20.72 -19.63 -3.26
CA GLY A 78 -20.64 -18.85 -4.50
C GLY A 78 -19.21 -18.59 -5.00
N PHE A 79 -18.21 -19.31 -4.47
CA PHE A 79 -16.84 -19.27 -4.99
C PHE A 79 -16.65 -20.26 -6.14
N SER A 80 -15.72 -19.93 -7.03
CA SER A 80 -15.33 -20.82 -8.12
C SER A 80 -14.36 -21.89 -7.62
N ALA A 81 -14.46 -23.11 -8.17
CA ALA A 81 -13.48 -24.16 -7.91
C ALA A 81 -12.07 -23.67 -8.26
N ARG A 82 -11.09 -23.95 -7.40
CA ARG A 82 -9.72 -23.45 -7.56
C ARG A 82 -9.07 -23.86 -8.89
N GLU A 83 -9.42 -25.06 -9.36
CA GLU A 83 -9.05 -25.62 -10.67
C GLU A 83 -9.54 -24.76 -11.84
N SER A 84 -10.74 -24.18 -11.72
CA SER A 84 -11.30 -23.28 -12.74
C SER A 84 -10.65 -21.91 -12.75
N VAL A 85 -10.17 -21.42 -11.60
CA VAL A 85 -9.52 -20.10 -11.46
C VAL A 85 -8.05 -20.15 -11.88
N ARG A 86 -7.34 -21.27 -11.65
CA ARG A 86 -5.95 -21.47 -12.07
C ARG A 86 -5.78 -21.74 -13.56
N GLY A 87 -6.89 -21.99 -14.27
CA GLY A 87 -6.89 -22.19 -15.70
C GLY A 87 -6.51 -23.62 -16.10
N ARG A 88 -7.05 -23.96 -17.27
CA ARG A 88 -6.75 -25.09 -18.15
C ARG A 88 -5.24 -25.24 -18.42
N GLY A 89 -4.47 -25.70 -17.43
CA GLY A 89 -3.07 -26.13 -17.55
C GLY A 89 -2.85 -27.58 -17.10
N ALA A 90 -3.87 -28.24 -16.54
CA ALA A 90 -3.80 -29.61 -16.05
C ALA A 90 -4.88 -30.50 -16.68
N ARG A 91 -4.80 -30.72 -17.99
CA ARG A 91 -5.39 -31.92 -18.64
C ARG A 91 -4.80 -32.18 -20.02
N ALA A 92 -3.64 -32.84 -20.04
CA ALA A 92 -3.47 -34.01 -20.88
C ALA A 92 -3.22 -35.18 -19.93
N VAL A 93 -4.27 -35.99 -19.73
CA VAL A 93 -4.16 -37.29 -19.08
C VAL A 93 -3.40 -38.21 -20.02
N MET A 94 -2.49 -39.05 -19.52
CA MET A 94 -2.38 -40.46 -19.95
C MET A 94 -2.02 -41.36 -18.74
N PRO A 95 -2.40 -42.66 -18.76
CA PRO A 95 -2.56 -43.50 -17.55
C PRO A 95 -1.43 -44.54 -17.31
N SER A 96 -1.21 -44.87 -16.02
CA SER A 96 -0.55 -46.07 -15.39
C SER A 96 0.90 -46.45 -15.80
N ALA A 97 1.88 -46.87 -14.98
CA ALA A 97 1.99 -47.50 -13.65
C ALA A 97 3.48 -47.45 -13.16
N PRO A 98 3.95 -48.26 -12.18
CA PRO A 98 3.81 -48.21 -10.72
C PRO A 98 5.10 -47.78 -9.95
N SER A 99 4.94 -47.58 -8.64
CA SER A 99 5.85 -47.04 -7.60
C SER A 99 7.27 -47.62 -7.49
N LEU A 100 8.26 -46.81 -7.07
CA LEU A 100 9.27 -47.14 -6.03
C LEU A 100 9.91 -45.88 -5.39
N LEU A 101 9.76 -45.77 -4.05
CA LEU A 101 10.71 -45.31 -3.00
C LEU A 101 11.53 -44.00 -3.07
N SER A 102 11.39 -43.24 -1.97
CA SER A 102 12.42 -42.52 -1.16
C SER A 102 12.69 -41.01 -1.33
N LEU A 103 12.64 -40.33 -0.16
CA LEU A 103 12.96 -38.94 0.24
C LEU A 103 14.49 -38.64 0.24
N PRO A 104 14.99 -37.46 0.72
CA PRO A 104 14.68 -36.05 0.39
C PRO A 104 15.94 -35.14 0.19
N SER A 105 15.70 -33.87 -0.19
CA SER A 105 16.57 -32.66 -0.07
C SER A 105 17.75 -32.51 -1.03
N THR A 106 17.83 -31.38 -1.74
CA THR A 106 18.73 -30.24 -1.42
C THR A 106 18.59 -29.13 -2.48
N LEU A 107 18.73 -27.89 -1.99
CA LEU A 107 19.05 -26.64 -2.68
C LEU A 107 19.68 -26.80 -4.07
N ASP A 108 19.13 -26.09 -5.05
CA ASP A 108 19.99 -25.34 -5.95
C ASP A 108 19.36 -23.97 -6.23
N SER A 109 20.18 -22.98 -5.92
CA SER A 109 19.95 -21.55 -6.06
C SER A 109 20.58 -21.17 -7.39
N ASP A 110 19.77 -20.88 -8.40
CA ASP A 110 20.27 -20.28 -9.64
C ASP A 110 19.42 -19.03 -9.93
N THR A 111 19.82 -17.94 -9.28
CA THR A 111 19.46 -16.57 -9.65
C THR A 111 20.77 -15.81 -9.78
N ASP A 112 21.45 -16.04 -10.89
CA ASP A 112 22.38 -15.09 -11.48
C ASP A 112 21.71 -14.51 -12.75
N GLU A 113 22.04 -13.26 -13.08
CA GLU A 113 21.44 -12.41 -14.14
C GLU A 113 20.25 -11.54 -13.71
N GLU A 114 20.54 -10.45 -12.98
CA GLU A 114 20.06 -9.08 -13.27
C GLU A 114 20.57 -8.10 -12.20
N CYS A 115 21.87 -7.77 -12.24
CA CYS A 115 22.51 -6.88 -11.25
C CYS A 115 23.17 -5.63 -11.85
N ASP A 116 22.84 -5.23 -13.09
CA ASP A 116 23.70 -4.30 -13.86
C ASP A 116 23.10 -2.96 -14.28
N VAL A 117 22.08 -2.42 -13.57
CA VAL A 117 21.47 -1.11 -13.96
C VAL A 117 21.49 -0.02 -12.88
N LEU A 118 22.05 -0.23 -11.68
CA LEU A 118 22.01 0.79 -10.60
C LEU A 118 23.35 1.47 -10.24
N ARG A 119 24.37 1.42 -11.10
CA ARG A 119 25.64 2.15 -10.86
C ARG A 119 25.85 3.44 -11.65
N ARG A 120 24.84 4.03 -12.30
CA ARG A 120 25.06 5.25 -13.11
C ARG A 120 24.06 6.40 -12.99
N VAL A 121 23.58 6.73 -11.79
CA VAL A 121 22.93 8.05 -11.56
C VAL A 121 23.26 8.67 -10.19
N PHE A 122 24.47 8.46 -9.66
CA PHE A 122 24.89 9.21 -8.46
C PHE A 122 26.32 9.72 -8.56
N MET A 123 26.58 10.58 -9.55
CA MET A 123 27.74 11.47 -9.60
C MET A 123 27.45 12.61 -10.58
N THR A 124 26.63 13.61 -10.21
CA THR A 124 26.79 15.01 -10.68
C THR A 124 25.86 15.92 -9.87
N SER A 125 26.41 16.70 -8.94
CA SER A 125 25.97 18.05 -8.61
C SER A 125 27.05 18.68 -7.73
N GLY A 126 28.17 18.98 -8.38
CA GLY A 126 29.20 19.83 -7.81
C GLY A 126 28.71 21.28 -7.70
N THR A 127 29.16 21.91 -6.63
CA THR A 127 29.03 23.32 -6.29
C THR A 127 29.35 24.28 -7.46
N ALA A 128 28.49 25.26 -7.69
CA ALA A 128 28.84 26.50 -8.39
C ALA A 128 28.18 27.72 -7.71
N THR A 129 29.00 28.68 -7.34
CA THR A 129 28.66 29.93 -6.65
C THR A 129 28.72 31.15 -7.59
N VAL A 130 27.85 32.12 -7.32
CA VAL A 130 27.88 33.59 -7.62
C VAL A 130 27.62 34.09 -9.06
N ALA A 131 26.57 34.92 -9.21
CA ALA A 131 26.64 36.32 -9.67
C ALA A 131 25.26 37.00 -9.61
N ALA A 132 25.05 37.92 -8.66
CA ALA A 132 23.99 38.92 -8.74
C ALA A 132 24.65 40.26 -9.07
N ALA A 133 24.45 40.73 -10.30
CA ALA A 133 24.98 41.99 -10.79
C ALA A 133 24.27 43.16 -10.10
N SER A 134 25.06 44.05 -9.52
CA SER A 134 24.64 45.37 -9.08
C SER A 134 24.34 46.26 -10.29
N LEU A 135 23.12 46.80 -10.37
CA LEU A 135 22.85 48.05 -11.09
C LEU A 135 21.99 48.91 -10.18
N GLY A 136 22.61 49.97 -9.65
CA GLY A 136 21.95 51.01 -8.90
C GLY A 136 21.20 51.97 -9.82
N LEU A 137 20.12 52.53 -9.30
CA LEU A 137 19.57 53.81 -9.72
C LEU A 137 19.12 54.56 -8.47
N ASP A 138 19.68 55.76 -8.31
CA ASP A 138 19.60 56.65 -7.16
C ASP A 138 18.17 57.12 -6.83
N GLY A 139 17.84 57.11 -5.53
CA GLY A 139 16.69 57.79 -4.95
C GLY A 139 16.82 57.89 -3.42
N PRO A 140 16.50 59.04 -2.79
CA PRO A 140 16.79 59.28 -1.37
C PRO A 140 15.91 58.43 -0.43
N PRO A 141 16.40 58.07 0.77
CA PRO A 141 15.75 57.08 1.62
C PRO A 141 14.57 57.69 2.39
N ALA A 142 13.35 57.26 2.06
CA ALA A 142 12.24 57.34 3.00
C ALA A 142 12.40 56.17 3.99
N ALA A 143 12.40 56.49 5.29
CA ALA A 143 12.50 55.52 6.37
C ALA A 143 11.33 54.52 6.32
N ALA A 144 11.53 53.42 5.61
CA ALA A 144 10.65 52.27 5.65
C ALA A 144 10.99 51.49 6.92
N ALA A 145 10.03 51.46 7.86
CA ALA A 145 10.06 50.55 8.98
C ALA A 145 10.35 49.12 8.48
N PRO A 146 11.12 48.30 9.19
CA PRO A 146 11.43 46.95 8.75
C PRO A 146 10.11 46.20 8.58
N VAL A 147 9.74 45.94 7.33
CA VAL A 147 8.72 44.97 6.99
C VAL A 147 9.25 43.65 7.54
N SER A 148 8.66 43.22 8.65
CA SER A 148 8.94 41.91 9.22
C SER A 148 8.52 40.89 8.18
N VAL A 149 9.50 40.40 7.41
CA VAL A 149 9.35 39.23 6.56
C VAL A 149 8.70 38.16 7.46
N PRO A 150 7.58 37.53 7.06
CA PRO A 150 6.97 36.52 7.91
C PRO A 150 8.06 35.50 8.20
N ALA A 151 8.42 35.36 9.48
CA ALA A 151 9.42 34.40 9.91
C ALA A 151 9.05 33.08 9.24
N GLN A 152 9.97 32.55 8.39
CA GLN A 152 9.80 31.29 7.68
C GLN A 152 9.06 30.33 8.61
N ARG A 153 7.83 29.98 8.22
CA ARG A 153 6.88 29.27 9.09
C ARG A 153 7.54 27.95 9.47
N ARG A 154 8.17 27.92 10.65
CA ARG A 154 9.03 26.79 11.03
C ARG A 154 8.16 25.57 11.10
N VAL A 155 8.54 24.54 10.34
CA VAL A 155 7.90 23.22 10.41
C VAL A 155 7.94 22.76 11.88
N GLY A 156 6.77 22.57 12.45
CA GLY A 156 6.60 22.28 13.86
C GLY A 156 5.58 21.17 14.11
N GLU A 157 5.12 21.10 15.35
CA GLU A 157 4.22 20.05 15.82
C GLU A 157 2.88 20.04 15.05
N ALA A 158 2.40 21.21 14.63
CA ALA A 158 1.14 21.34 13.91
C ALA A 158 1.20 20.70 12.53
N GLU A 159 2.30 20.91 11.79
CA GLU A 159 2.54 20.32 10.47
C GLU A 159 2.69 18.79 10.58
N VAL A 160 3.48 18.31 11.55
CA VAL A 160 3.61 16.86 11.80
C VAL A 160 2.26 16.23 12.13
N SER A 161 1.51 16.84 13.06
CA SER A 161 0.17 16.39 13.43
C SER A 161 -0.80 16.40 12.23
N ALA A 162 -0.61 17.31 11.26
CA ALA A 162 -1.42 17.36 10.06
C ALA A 162 -1.14 16.20 9.10
N VAL A 163 0.14 15.83 8.93
CA VAL A 163 0.52 14.66 8.13
C VAL A 163 -0.02 13.37 8.77
N GLU A 164 0.19 13.18 10.07
CA GLU A 164 -0.32 12.01 10.80
C GLU A 164 -1.85 11.89 10.72
N ARG A 165 -2.57 13.02 10.74
CA ARG A 165 -4.03 13.04 10.58
C ARG A 165 -4.44 12.69 9.16
N ALA A 166 -3.73 13.20 8.14
CA ALA A 166 -4.01 12.88 6.75
C ALA A 166 -3.88 11.37 6.47
N VAL A 167 -2.87 10.71 7.07
CA VAL A 167 -2.74 9.25 7.01
C VAL A 167 -3.99 8.55 7.55
N ARG A 168 -4.45 8.94 8.75
CA ARG A 168 -5.67 8.36 9.36
C ARG A 168 -6.92 8.63 8.52
N GLU A 169 -7.07 9.84 8.00
CA GLU A 169 -8.22 10.23 7.17
C GLU A 169 -8.27 9.45 5.86
N ILE A 170 -7.13 9.24 5.19
CA ILE A 170 -7.07 8.45 3.96
C ILE A 170 -7.51 7.01 4.22
N ARG A 171 -7.02 6.38 5.30
CA ARG A 171 -7.43 5.01 5.67
C ARG A 171 -8.94 4.91 5.88
N VAL A 172 -9.52 5.84 6.65
CA VAL A 172 -10.98 5.88 6.88
C VAL A 172 -11.76 6.13 5.58
N LEU A 173 -11.25 6.99 4.69
CA LEU A 173 -11.90 7.27 3.42
C LEU A 173 -11.84 6.08 2.48
N ASP A 174 -10.74 5.35 2.43
CA ASP A 174 -10.62 4.14 1.63
C ASP A 174 -11.56 3.05 2.12
N ASP A 175 -11.60 2.79 3.42
CA ASP A 175 -12.49 1.80 4.03
C ASP A 175 -13.97 2.02 3.65
N ARG A 176 -14.36 3.28 3.43
CA ARG A 176 -15.74 3.67 3.10
C ARG A 176 -16.02 3.72 1.60
N HIS A 177 -15.06 4.16 0.78
CA HIS A 177 -15.31 4.53 -0.62
C HIS A 177 -14.49 3.75 -1.64
N GLY A 178 -13.47 3.00 -1.19
CA GLY A 178 -12.50 2.32 -2.03
C GLY A 178 -11.52 3.26 -2.75
N ALA A 179 -10.56 2.64 -3.44
CA ALA A 179 -9.33 3.32 -3.82
C ALA A 179 -9.40 4.23 -5.06
N ASP A 180 -10.19 3.85 -6.08
CA ASP A 180 -10.00 4.42 -7.43
C ASP A 180 -10.32 5.92 -7.52
N GLY A 181 -11.40 6.36 -6.86
CA GLY A 181 -11.73 7.78 -6.73
C GLY A 181 -10.87 8.54 -5.72
N LEU A 182 -10.24 7.82 -4.79
CA LEU A 182 -9.49 8.42 -3.68
C LEU A 182 -8.03 8.70 -4.05
N TYR A 183 -7.38 7.83 -4.85
CA TYR A 183 -5.96 7.94 -5.19
C TYR A 183 -5.55 9.34 -5.66
N ARG A 184 -6.27 9.90 -6.64
CA ARG A 184 -5.95 11.24 -7.20
C ARG A 184 -6.02 12.35 -6.14
N ARG A 185 -6.93 12.21 -5.18
CA ARG A 185 -7.09 13.17 -4.07
C ARG A 185 -6.04 12.94 -2.98
N ALA A 186 -5.71 11.69 -2.69
CA ALA A 186 -4.72 11.29 -1.69
C ALA A 186 -3.28 11.68 -2.09
N ALA A 187 -3.01 11.86 -3.39
CA ALA A 187 -1.73 12.40 -3.86
C ALA A 187 -1.47 13.86 -3.41
N GLN A 188 -2.51 14.64 -3.10
CA GLN A 188 -2.36 16.03 -2.65
C GLN A 188 -1.69 16.13 -1.26
N PRO A 189 -2.20 15.48 -0.19
CA PRO A 189 -1.52 15.52 1.10
C PRO A 189 -0.12 14.91 1.04
N LEU A 190 0.13 13.91 0.19
CA LEU A 190 1.47 13.35 0.01
C LEU A 190 2.46 14.38 -0.55
N ARG A 191 2.09 15.09 -1.62
CA ARG A 191 2.91 16.20 -2.15
C ARG A 191 3.13 17.29 -1.11
N ALA A 192 2.12 17.60 -0.30
CA ALA A 192 2.26 18.59 0.77
C ALA A 192 3.23 18.10 1.87
N ALA A 193 3.23 16.82 2.22
CA ALA A 193 4.17 16.25 3.18
C ALA A 193 5.62 16.31 2.67
N PHE A 194 5.87 15.97 1.40
CA PHE A 194 7.22 16.13 0.81
C PHE A 194 7.67 17.58 0.73
N ALA A 195 6.79 18.51 0.37
CA ALA A 195 7.11 19.93 0.42
C ALA A 195 7.45 20.43 1.84
N LEU A 196 6.81 19.85 2.87
CA LEU A 196 7.17 20.13 4.26
C LEU A 196 8.55 19.55 4.62
N LEU A 197 8.90 18.37 4.13
CA LEU A 197 10.24 17.78 4.33
C LEU A 197 11.33 18.65 3.69
N ASP A 198 11.12 19.12 2.47
CA ASP A 198 12.05 20.02 1.77
C ASP A 198 12.25 21.33 2.54
N ALA A 199 11.18 21.86 3.15
CA ALA A 199 11.20 23.08 3.95
C ALA A 199 11.71 22.88 5.39
N ALA A 200 11.86 21.64 5.86
CA ALA A 200 12.18 21.32 7.26
C ALA A 200 13.67 21.44 7.61
N SER A 201 14.47 22.16 6.82
CA SER A 201 15.94 22.23 6.97
C SER A 201 16.41 22.77 8.34
N ALA A 202 15.55 23.52 9.05
CA ALA A 202 15.82 24.07 10.38
C ALA A 202 14.93 23.46 11.49
N ALA A 203 14.22 22.37 11.22
CA ALA A 203 13.36 21.72 12.21
C ALA A 203 14.20 20.95 13.26
N ARG A 204 13.61 20.75 14.45
CA ARG A 204 14.21 19.88 15.47
C ARG A 204 14.27 18.45 14.94
N ARG A 205 15.36 17.72 15.22
CA ARG A 205 15.55 16.33 14.78
C ARG A 205 14.33 15.45 15.03
N SER A 206 13.77 15.47 16.24
CA SER A 206 12.57 14.70 16.58
C SER A 206 11.32 15.07 15.76
N THR A 207 11.20 16.34 15.33
CA THR A 207 10.12 16.79 14.44
C THR A 207 10.38 16.29 13.02
N SER A 208 11.62 16.37 12.55
CA SER A 208 12.01 15.85 11.22
C SER A 208 11.80 14.34 11.13
N ASP A 209 12.22 13.57 12.14
CA ASP A 209 12.07 12.11 12.17
C ASP A 209 10.59 11.71 12.08
N ARG A 210 9.72 12.35 12.88
CA ARG A 210 8.27 12.12 12.82
C ARG A 210 7.66 12.55 11.48
N LEU A 211 8.17 13.63 10.87
CA LEU A 211 7.70 14.07 9.57
C LEU A 211 8.09 13.07 8.48
N TYR A 212 9.32 12.51 8.52
CA TYR A 212 9.75 11.44 7.61
C TYR A 212 8.92 10.17 7.81
N SER A 213 8.72 9.69 9.05
CA SER A 213 7.86 8.53 9.31
C SER A 213 6.42 8.78 8.83
N GLY A 214 5.85 9.96 9.11
CA GLY A 214 4.50 10.32 8.66
C GLY A 214 4.37 10.40 7.14
N ALA A 215 5.36 10.96 6.45
CA ALA A 215 5.40 11.00 4.99
C ALA A 215 5.52 9.60 4.38
N GLY A 216 6.32 8.71 4.98
CA GLY A 216 6.43 7.33 4.55
C GLY A 216 5.14 6.53 4.77
N GLU A 217 4.46 6.70 5.92
CA GLU A 217 3.14 6.10 6.14
C GLU A 217 2.10 6.59 5.12
N LEU A 218 2.18 7.86 4.75
CA LEU A 218 1.32 8.48 3.75
C LEU A 218 1.62 7.92 2.35
N ALA A 219 2.90 7.75 2.01
CA ALA A 219 3.33 7.11 0.77
C ALA A 219 2.86 5.65 0.69
N ILE A 220 2.96 4.85 1.76
CA ILE A 220 2.37 3.50 1.81
C ILE A 220 0.86 3.56 1.56
N SER A 221 0.17 4.48 2.23
CA SER A 221 -1.29 4.61 2.09
C SER A 221 -1.67 4.94 0.65
N VAL A 222 -0.98 5.88 -0.01
CA VAL A 222 -1.21 6.25 -1.41
C VAL A 222 -0.80 5.14 -2.38
N GLY A 223 0.30 4.45 -2.11
CA GLY A 223 0.77 3.29 -2.88
C GLY A 223 -0.26 2.16 -2.88
N TRP A 224 -0.88 1.88 -1.73
CA TRP A 224 -1.93 0.88 -1.64
C TRP A 224 -3.19 1.27 -2.43
N LEU A 225 -3.58 2.56 -2.40
CA LEU A 225 -4.64 3.06 -3.26
C LEU A 225 -4.32 2.90 -4.76
N ALA A 226 -3.07 3.18 -5.16
CA ALA A 226 -2.61 3.02 -6.53
C ALA A 226 -2.68 1.55 -6.97
N HIS A 227 -2.16 0.65 -6.13
CA HIS A 227 -2.15 -0.79 -6.33
C HIS A 227 -3.56 -1.31 -6.62
N ASP A 228 -4.51 -0.99 -5.75
CA ASP A 228 -5.87 -1.50 -5.88
C ASP A 228 -6.67 -0.84 -7.00
N SER A 229 -6.20 0.32 -7.50
CA SER A 229 -6.72 0.94 -8.72
C SER A 229 -6.09 0.35 -9.99
N GLY A 230 -5.25 -0.69 -9.87
CA GLY A 230 -4.53 -1.31 -10.99
C GLY A 230 -3.35 -0.50 -11.53
N ARG A 231 -2.92 0.55 -10.82
CA ARG A 231 -1.77 1.40 -11.18
C ARG A 231 -0.50 0.90 -10.49
N LEU A 232 0.01 -0.24 -10.95
CA LEU A 232 1.12 -0.94 -10.31
C LEU A 232 2.45 -0.17 -10.38
N ASP A 233 2.70 0.56 -11.47
CA ASP A 233 3.92 1.37 -11.59
C ASP A 233 3.92 2.54 -10.59
N ASP A 234 2.79 3.24 -10.47
CA ASP A 234 2.60 4.27 -9.44
C ASP A 234 2.78 3.69 -8.04
N ALA A 235 2.18 2.52 -7.77
CA ALA A 235 2.32 1.84 -6.48
C ALA A 235 3.79 1.53 -6.16
N ARG A 236 4.56 1.06 -7.14
CA ARG A 236 6.01 0.81 -7.00
C ARG A 236 6.76 2.07 -6.62
N SER A 237 6.47 3.19 -7.28
CA SER A 237 7.07 4.50 -6.96
C SER A 237 6.76 4.92 -5.53
N HIS A 238 5.49 4.84 -5.10
CA HIS A 238 5.10 5.23 -3.74
C HIS A 238 5.73 4.33 -2.66
N TYR A 239 5.85 3.02 -2.89
CA TYR A 239 6.53 2.15 -1.92
C TYR A 239 8.04 2.40 -1.87
N ALA A 240 8.68 2.78 -2.98
CA ALA A 240 10.07 3.20 -2.99
C ALA A 240 10.30 4.50 -2.21
N GLU A 241 9.38 5.48 -2.34
CA GLU A 241 9.38 6.71 -1.54
C GLU A 241 9.21 6.44 -0.04
N ALA A 242 8.28 5.53 0.31
CA ALA A 242 8.11 5.08 1.69
C ALA A 242 9.39 4.44 2.26
N LEU A 243 10.06 3.59 1.48
CA LEU A 243 11.31 2.96 1.88
C LEU A 243 12.43 3.99 2.09
N ALA A 244 12.54 4.99 1.20
CA ALA A 244 13.53 6.04 1.32
C ALA A 244 13.33 6.88 2.60
N THR A 245 12.09 7.30 2.86
CA THR A 245 11.74 8.08 4.06
C THR A 245 11.90 7.28 5.35
N ALA A 246 11.55 5.99 5.36
CA ALA A 246 11.77 5.10 6.49
C ALA A 246 13.26 5.00 6.87
N ARG A 247 14.14 4.84 5.87
CA ARG A 247 15.59 4.78 6.10
C ARG A 247 16.17 6.10 6.59
N LEU A 248 15.68 7.23 6.07
CA LEU A 248 16.08 8.56 6.56
C LEU A 248 15.65 8.80 8.02
N ALA A 249 14.48 8.30 8.41
CA ALA A 249 14.00 8.35 9.79
C ALA A 249 14.65 7.30 10.73
N GLY A 250 15.29 6.27 10.18
CA GLY A 250 15.73 5.10 10.95
C GLY A 250 14.56 4.26 11.49
N ASP A 251 13.42 4.28 10.81
CA ASP A 251 12.18 3.60 11.21
C ASP A 251 12.10 2.19 10.60
N ALA A 252 12.63 1.21 11.32
CA ALA A 252 12.67 -0.18 10.86
C ALA A 252 11.27 -0.81 10.68
N ALA A 253 10.28 -0.36 11.46
CA ALA A 253 8.91 -0.87 11.33
C ALA A 253 8.27 -0.38 10.03
N LEU A 254 8.47 0.90 9.71
CA LEU A 254 8.01 1.47 8.44
C LEU A 254 8.74 0.87 7.24
N GLU A 255 10.04 0.63 7.35
CA GLU A 255 10.83 -0.04 6.30
C GLU A 255 10.30 -1.45 6.01
N ALA A 256 10.06 -2.26 7.05
CA ALA A 256 9.44 -3.58 6.89
C ALA A 256 8.04 -3.47 6.26
N HIS A 257 7.25 -2.47 6.65
CA HIS A 257 5.92 -2.25 6.10
C HIS A 257 5.97 -1.88 4.60
N ALA A 258 6.92 -1.06 4.18
CA ALA A 258 7.15 -0.74 2.77
C ALA A 258 7.51 -2.00 1.97
N PHE A 259 8.42 -2.84 2.47
CA PHE A 259 8.77 -4.11 1.83
C PHE A 259 7.59 -5.08 1.73
N CYS A 260 6.81 -5.23 2.80
CA CYS A 260 5.62 -6.08 2.78
C CYS A 260 4.61 -5.65 1.71
N ASN A 261 4.48 -4.36 1.43
CA ASN A 261 3.57 -3.89 0.40
C ASN A 261 4.17 -4.01 -1.01
N ALA A 262 5.47 -3.75 -1.15
CA ALA A 262 6.18 -3.89 -2.42
C ALA A 262 6.20 -5.35 -2.93
N SER A 263 6.13 -6.35 -2.04
CA SER A 263 6.09 -7.76 -2.42
C SER A 263 4.80 -8.22 -3.11
N PHE A 264 3.76 -7.38 -3.13
CA PHE A 264 2.53 -7.63 -3.88
C PHE A 264 2.59 -7.18 -5.35
N LEU A 265 3.67 -6.50 -5.77
CA LEU A 265 3.89 -6.03 -7.14
C LEU A 265 4.61 -7.05 -8.02
#